data_AF-A0A7X6UP83-F1
#
_entry.id   AF-A0A7X6UP83-F1
#
_cell.length_a   1.000
_cell.length_b   1.000
_cell.length_c   1.000
_cell.angle_alpha   90.00
_cell.angle_beta   90.00
_cell.angle_gamma   90.00
#
_symmetry.space_group_name_H-M   'P 1'
#
loop_
_entity.id
_entity.type
_entity.pdbx_description
1 polymer ?
#
loop_
_entity_poly.entity_id
_entity_poly.type
_entity_poly.pdbx_seq_one_letter_code
_entity_poly.pdbx_strand_id
1 'polypeptide(L)'
;MPITFAGYTQSEALTDFPALIVIKPMSTGHGLSYSEFQSPPYNDLRFTAEDQSTLLDFEIEHWDTSGESFVWVRVPALTSDT
;
A
#
# COMPACT_ATOMS: atom_id res chain seq x y z
N MET A 1 -8.26 -5.56 -0.31
CA MET A 1 -8.06 -4.97 -1.65
C MET A 1 -6.67 -5.39 -2.12
N PRO A 2 -6.53 -6.13 -3.24
CA PRO A 2 -5.21 -6.49 -3.76
C PRO A 2 -4.51 -5.26 -4.36
N ILE A 3 -3.18 -5.23 -4.25
CA ILE A 3 -2.28 -4.25 -4.87
C ILE A 3 -1.34 -5.05 -5.78
N THR A 4 -1.14 -4.61 -7.01
CA THR A 4 -0.28 -5.27 -8.00
C THR A 4 0.73 -4.28 -8.59
N PHE A 5 1.90 -4.76 -9.02
CA PHE A 5 3.02 -3.91 -9.45
C PHE A 5 3.43 -4.19 -10.90
N ALA A 6 2.58 -3.80 -11.86
CA ALA A 6 2.78 -4.10 -13.29
C ALA A 6 3.98 -3.40 -13.98
N GLY A 7 4.80 -2.61 -13.27
CA GLY A 7 5.82 -1.75 -13.86
C GLY A 7 7.26 -2.30 -13.82
N TYR A 8 7.50 -3.36 -13.06
CA TYR A 8 8.84 -3.93 -12.92
C TYR A 8 9.02 -5.10 -13.90
N THR A 9 9.95 -5.00 -14.86
CA THR A 9 10.11 -5.99 -15.95
C THR A 9 11.47 -6.67 -15.95
N GLN A 10 12.27 -6.47 -14.91
CA GLN A 10 13.63 -7.01 -14.84
C GLN A 10 13.62 -8.43 -14.27
N SER A 11 14.65 -9.20 -14.60
CA SER A 11 14.78 -10.60 -14.17
C SER A 11 15.26 -10.79 -12.73
N GLU A 12 15.84 -9.74 -12.13
CA GLU A 12 16.32 -9.78 -10.74
C GLU A 12 15.16 -9.54 -9.78
N ALA A 13 15.14 -10.21 -8.63
CA ALA A 13 14.20 -9.91 -7.56
C ALA A 13 14.75 -8.78 -6.68
N LEU A 14 13.97 -7.72 -6.47
CA LEU A 14 14.32 -6.68 -5.49
C LEU A 14 13.81 -7.11 -4.12
N THR A 15 14.71 -7.35 -3.18
CA THR A 15 14.36 -7.77 -1.80
C THR A 15 14.21 -6.56 -0.88
N ASP A 16 13.26 -6.63 0.06
CA ASP A 16 12.96 -5.56 1.03
C ASP A 16 12.75 -4.19 0.35
N PHE A 17 12.07 -4.20 -0.79
CA PHE A 17 11.93 -3.04 -1.66
C PHE A 17 10.91 -2.03 -1.07
N PRO A 18 11.29 -0.74 -0.89
CA PRO A 18 10.35 0.29 -0.47
C PRO A 18 9.48 0.74 -1.64
N ALA A 19 8.20 0.34 -1.62
CA ALA A 19 7.22 0.75 -2.61
C ALA A 19 6.36 1.91 -2.09
N LEU A 20 6.23 2.97 -2.88
CA LEU A 20 5.28 4.05 -2.60
C LEU A 20 3.87 3.62 -3.00
N ILE A 21 2.96 3.58 -2.03
CA ILE A 21 1.54 3.41 -2.24
C ILE A 21 0.86 4.78 -2.15
N VAL A 22 0.22 5.17 -3.24
CA VAL A 22 -0.60 6.39 -3.32
C VAL A 22 -2.05 6.02 -3.06
N ILE A 23 -2.57 6.41 -1.91
CA ILE A 23 -3.95 6.20 -1.53
C ILE A 23 -4.75 7.42 -1.97
N LYS A 24 -5.77 7.21 -2.78
CA LYS A 24 -6.70 8.26 -3.20
C LYS A 24 -8.05 8.10 -2.50
N PRO A 25 -8.78 9.20 -2.24
CA PRO A 25 -10.13 9.12 -1.72
C PRO A 25 -10.97 8.32 -2.70
N MET A 26 -11.85 7.49 -2.16
CA MET A 26 -12.71 6.62 -2.96
C MET A 26 -13.46 7.44 -4.03
N SER A 27 -13.13 7.19 -5.29
CA SER A 27 -13.82 7.78 -6.44
C SER A 27 -14.33 6.64 -7.32
N THR A 28 -15.64 6.57 -7.51
CA THR A 28 -16.31 5.60 -8.41
C THR A 28 -16.12 4.10 -8.10
N GLY A 29 -16.02 3.73 -6.81
CA GLY A 29 -16.09 2.32 -6.38
C GLY A 29 -14.74 1.64 -6.12
N HIS A 30 -13.63 2.34 -6.36
CA HIS A 30 -12.28 1.86 -6.06
C HIS A 30 -11.55 2.90 -5.20
N GLY A 31 -10.70 2.42 -4.29
CA GLY A 31 -9.97 3.26 -3.34
C GLY A 31 -10.30 2.91 -1.89
N LEU A 32 -9.71 3.68 -0.97
CA LEU A 32 -9.88 3.50 0.46
C LEU A 32 -10.80 4.60 0.99
N SER A 33 -11.81 4.21 1.77
CA SER A 33 -12.72 5.15 2.39
C SER A 33 -12.16 5.59 3.73
N TYR A 34 -11.67 6.84 3.80
CA TYR A 34 -11.11 7.39 5.04
C TYR A 34 -12.13 7.43 6.19
N SER A 35 -13.44 7.45 5.90
CA SER A 35 -14.49 7.42 6.93
C SER A 35 -14.66 6.04 7.58
N GLU A 36 -14.07 4.98 7.03
CA GLU A 36 -14.11 3.62 7.62
C GLU A 36 -13.05 3.42 8.72
N PHE A 37 -12.12 4.37 8.87
CA PHE A 37 -11.16 4.34 9.97
C PHE A 37 -11.88 4.68 11.28
N GLN A 38 -11.84 3.76 12.24
CA GLN A 38 -12.41 3.97 13.57
C GLN A 38 -11.47 4.72 14.48
N SER A 39 -10.16 4.65 14.22
CA SER A 39 -9.12 5.18 15.08
C SER A 39 -8.22 6.21 14.35
N PRO A 40 -8.17 7.48 14.82
CA PRO A 40 -7.33 8.51 14.20
C PRO A 40 -5.82 8.32 14.48
N PRO A 41 -4.95 8.78 13.56
CA PRO A 41 -5.27 9.19 12.18
C PRO A 41 -5.35 8.01 11.21
N TYR A 42 -4.74 6.86 11.53
CA TYR A 42 -4.60 5.72 10.61
C TYR A 42 -4.32 4.37 11.33
N ASN A 43 -4.69 4.20 12.62
CA ASN A 43 -4.26 3.01 13.37
C ASN A 43 -4.92 1.70 12.87
N ASP A 44 -5.93 1.84 12.01
CA ASP A 44 -6.60 0.72 11.35
C ASP A 44 -5.94 0.32 10.01
N LEU A 45 -4.96 1.09 9.51
CA LEU A 45 -4.26 0.82 8.25
C LEU A 45 -3.38 -0.42 8.41
N ARG A 46 -3.55 -1.37 7.50
CA ARG A 46 -2.80 -2.62 7.47
C ARG A 46 -2.40 -2.93 6.04
N PHE A 47 -1.13 -3.27 5.85
CA PHE A 47 -0.63 -3.91 4.64
C PHE A 47 -0.28 -5.34 4.99
N THR A 48 -0.63 -6.27 4.10
CA THR A 48 -0.30 -7.67 4.24
C THR A 48 0.38 -8.17 2.99
N ALA A 49 1.16 -9.25 3.12
CA ALA A 49 1.57 -10.04 1.97
C ALA A 49 0.35 -10.70 1.29
N GLU A 50 0.60 -11.41 0.19
CA GLU A 50 -0.43 -12.09 -0.60
C GLU A 50 -1.25 -13.10 0.23
N ASP A 51 -0.64 -13.66 1.27
CA ASP A 51 -1.28 -14.60 2.21
C ASP A 51 -2.36 -13.95 3.09
N GLN A 52 -2.52 -12.63 3.03
CA GLN A 52 -3.47 -11.84 3.82
C GLN A 52 -3.28 -11.95 5.35
N SER A 53 -2.15 -12.49 5.80
CA SER A 53 -1.89 -12.78 7.21
C SER A 53 -0.58 -12.18 7.72
N THR A 54 0.44 -12.13 6.87
CA THR A 54 1.75 -11.57 7.20
C THR A 54 1.68 -10.05 7.08
N LEU A 55 1.78 -9.34 8.20
CA LEU A 55 1.81 -7.87 8.23
C LEU A 55 3.11 -7.36 7.62
N LEU A 56 3.01 -6.33 6.78
CA LEU A 56 4.15 -5.63 6.20
C LEU A 56 4.38 -4.32 6.96
N ASP A 57 5.66 -3.99 7.15
CA ASP A 57 6.03 -2.71 7.71
C ASP A 57 5.77 -1.59 6.72
N PHE A 58 5.36 -0.44 7.25
CA PHE A 58 5.09 0.75 6.44
C PHE A 58 5.44 2.02 7.22
N GLU A 59 5.63 3.09 6.46
CA GLU A 59 5.84 4.45 6.95
C GLU A 59 4.85 5.40 6.26
N ILE A 60 4.16 6.22 7.06
CA ILE A 60 3.30 7.28 6.53
C ILE A 60 4.16 8.50 6.24
N GLU A 61 4.39 8.80 4.96
CA GLU A 61 5.06 10.04 4.54
C GLU A 61 4.09 11.23 4.60
N HIS A 62 2.86 11.03 4.12
CA HIS A 62 1.84 12.06 4.06
C HIS A 62 0.45 11.48 4.22
N TRP A 63 -0.42 12.18 4.95
CA TRP A 63 -1.80 11.78 5.18
C TRP A 63 -2.76 12.94 4.95
N ASP A 64 -3.51 12.89 3.85
CA ASP A 64 -4.54 13.87 3.51
C ASP A 64 -5.82 13.13 3.11
N THR A 65 -6.85 13.24 3.95
CA THR A 65 -8.15 12.58 3.71
C THR A 65 -9.01 13.30 2.67
N SER A 66 -8.60 14.51 2.25
CA SER A 66 -9.22 15.31 1.20
C SER A 66 -8.46 15.25 -0.13
N GLY A 67 -7.25 14.69 -0.11
CA GLY A 67 -6.33 14.59 -1.23
C GLY A 67 -5.68 13.21 -1.31
N GLU A 68 -4.43 13.14 -1.77
CA GLU A 68 -3.69 11.88 -1.85
C GLU A 68 -2.88 11.66 -0.57
N SER A 69 -2.91 10.44 -0.02
CA SER A 69 -1.98 10.01 1.03
C SER A 69 -0.82 9.21 0.43
N PHE A 70 0.37 9.38 0.99
CA PHE A 70 1.60 8.72 0.55
C PHE A 70 2.12 7.81 1.66
N VAL A 71 2.23 6.52 1.36
CA VAL A 71 2.67 5.50 2.32
C VAL A 71 3.74 4.63 1.69
N TRP A 72 4.91 4.57 2.32
CA TRP A 72 5.97 3.64 1.94
C TRP A 72 5.71 2.28 2.58
N VAL A 73 5.69 1.22 1.80
CA VAL A 73 5.50 -0.15 2.28
C VAL A 73 6.75 -0.96 1.95
N ARG A 74 7.26 -1.70 2.92
CA ARG A 74 8.38 -2.62 2.71
C ARG A 74 7.85 -3.92 2.10
N VAL A 75 8.04 -4.08 0.80
CA VAL A 75 7.64 -5.28 0.04
C VAL A 75 8.78 -6.31 0.14
N PRO A 76 8.53 -7.54 0.64
CA PRO A 76 9.60 -8.52 0.86
C PRO A 76 10.37 -8.90 -0.42
N ALA A 77 9.65 -9.02 -1.54
CA ALA A 77 10.22 -9.26 -2.85
C ALA A 77 9.35 -8.63 -3.93
N LEU A 78 9.97 -7.89 -4.85
CA LEU A 78 9.36 -7.41 -6.08
C LEU A 78 10.00 -8.12 -7.27
N THR A 79 9.18 -8.82 -8.06
CA THR A 79 9.58 -9.56 -9.25
C THR A 79 8.77 -9.10 -10.46
N SER A 80 9.11 -9.58 -11.66
CA SER A 80 8.37 -9.23 -12.88
C SER A 80 6.91 -9.72 -12.91
N ASP A 81 6.55 -10.63 -12.00
CA ASP A 81 5.24 -11.28 -11.94
C ASP A 81 4.40 -10.83 -10.72
N THR A 82 4.84 -9.76 -10.03
CA THR A 82 4.16 -9.22 -8.83
C THR A 82 3.01 -8.26 -9.16
#